data_AF-W2EY51-F1
#
_entry.id   AF-W2EY51-F1
#
_cell.length_a   1.000
_cell.length_b   1.000
_cell.length_c   1.000
_cell.angle_alpha   90.00
_cell.angle_beta   90.00
_cell.angle_gamma   90.00
#
_symmetry.space_group_name_H-M   'P 1'
#
loop_
_entity.id
_entity.type
_entity.pdbx_description
1 polymer ?
#
loop_
_entity_poly.entity_id
_entity_poly.type
_entity_poly.pdbx_seq_one_letter_code
_entity_poly.pdbx_strand_id
1 'polypeptide(L)'
;MTAPAAVLDVAAAEEDDEDCPGVSPHPAVPRPGHTELWWIEQSLGRGRVVAHTCACQMTSYELVRCGGVYQFRRRALARRDVPPVSWTARWWRREEAYAWWRRLLAGQAR
;
A
#
# COMPACT_ATOMS: atom_id res chain seq x y z
N MET A 1 6.39 -26.19 42.20
CA MET A 1 6.21 -24.79 41.77
C MET A 1 7.08 -24.61 40.54
N THR A 2 6.47 -24.65 39.35
CA THR A 2 7.17 -24.56 38.08
C THR A 2 6.37 -23.58 37.22
N ALA A 3 6.99 -22.47 36.81
CA ALA A 3 6.38 -21.49 35.91
C ALA A 3 6.34 -22.07 34.49
N PRO A 4 5.31 -21.77 33.67
CA PRO A 4 5.42 -21.93 32.24
C PRO A 4 5.95 -20.62 31.63
N ALA A 5 7.06 -20.73 30.91
CA ALA A 5 7.53 -19.68 30.01
C ALA A 5 6.60 -19.62 28.80
N ALA A 6 6.09 -18.43 28.51
CA ALA A 6 5.42 -18.12 27.27
C ALA A 6 6.43 -18.13 26.12
N VAL A 7 6.09 -18.82 25.02
CA VAL A 7 6.63 -18.50 23.70
C VAL A 7 5.44 -18.33 22.76
N LEU A 8 5.15 -17.08 22.45
CA LEU A 8 4.24 -16.68 21.38
C LEU A 8 4.92 -17.05 20.06
N ASP A 9 4.38 -18.05 19.39
CA ASP A 9 4.73 -18.40 18.03
C ASP A 9 4.11 -17.32 17.10
N VAL A 10 4.87 -16.26 16.87
CA VAL A 10 4.69 -15.34 15.73
C VAL A 10 5.79 -15.68 14.75
N ALA A 11 5.61 -16.77 14.02
CA ALA A 11 6.24 -16.92 12.72
C ALA A 11 5.52 -15.94 11.77
N ALA A 12 6.04 -14.72 11.73
CA ALA A 12 5.77 -13.79 10.65
C ALA A 12 6.07 -14.50 9.33
N ALA A 13 5.17 -14.33 8.36
CA ALA A 13 5.30 -14.83 7.01
C ALA A 13 6.66 -14.43 6.39
N GLU A 14 7.61 -15.36 6.42
CA GLU A 14 8.73 -15.38 5.50
C GLU A 14 8.26 -16.16 4.27
N GLU A 15 7.72 -15.45 3.29
CA GLU A 15 7.44 -16.02 1.96
C GLU A 15 8.13 -15.14 0.91
N ASP A 16 9.29 -15.65 0.46
CA ASP A 16 10.05 -15.35 -0.76
C ASP A 16 10.31 -13.87 -1.13
N ASP A 17 11.34 -13.31 -0.48
CA ASP A 17 12.05 -12.07 -0.86
C ASP A 17 13.29 -12.36 -1.76
N GLU A 18 13.34 -13.48 -2.49
CA GLU A 18 14.58 -13.90 -3.16
C GLU A 18 14.83 -13.20 -4.53
N ASP A 19 13.86 -12.47 -5.08
CA ASP A 19 13.97 -11.79 -6.40
C ASP A 19 13.59 -10.28 -6.41
N CYS A 20 13.14 -9.65 -5.31
CA CYS A 20 12.98 -8.16 -5.31
C CYS A 20 14.34 -7.50 -5.02
N PRO A 21 14.82 -6.58 -5.89
CA PRO A 21 16.12 -5.92 -5.72
C PRO A 21 16.14 -4.90 -4.56
N GLY A 22 15.08 -4.80 -3.75
CA GLY A 22 15.03 -3.94 -2.56
C GLY A 22 15.06 -2.43 -2.82
N VAL A 23 14.94 -1.97 -4.07
CA VAL A 23 15.10 -0.55 -4.46
C VAL A 23 13.93 0.33 -4.00
N SER A 24 12.73 -0.25 -3.93
CA SER A 24 11.50 0.46 -3.58
C SER A 24 10.80 -0.23 -2.41
N PRO A 25 10.10 0.51 -1.53
CA PRO A 25 9.53 -0.07 -0.32
C PRO A 25 8.41 -1.07 -0.63
N HIS A 26 8.31 -2.11 0.19
CA HIS A 26 7.16 -3.00 0.22
C HIS A 26 6.08 -2.44 1.16
N PRO A 27 4.80 -2.40 0.75
CA PRO A 27 3.74 -2.12 1.71
C PRO A 27 3.66 -3.30 2.69
N ALA A 28 3.62 -3.01 3.98
CA ALA A 28 3.36 -4.03 4.99
C ALA A 28 1.96 -4.63 4.80
N VAL A 29 1.78 -5.85 5.31
CA VAL A 29 0.46 -6.50 5.39
C VAL A 29 -0.51 -5.58 6.15
N PRO A 30 -1.77 -5.42 5.68
CA PRO A 30 -2.77 -4.60 6.38
C PRO A 30 -2.92 -5.04 7.83
N ARG A 31 -2.78 -4.09 8.75
CA ARG A 31 -2.95 -4.33 10.19
C ARG A 31 -4.44 -4.44 10.54
N PRO A 32 -4.79 -5.14 11.64
CA PRO A 32 -6.13 -5.07 12.20
C PRO A 32 -6.53 -3.62 12.49
N GLY A 33 -7.73 -3.23 12.07
CA GLY A 33 -8.22 -1.85 12.23
C GLY A 33 -7.56 -0.81 11.31
N HIS A 34 -6.90 -1.24 10.22
CA HIS A 34 -6.42 -0.31 9.20
C HIS A 34 -7.56 0.53 8.64
N THR A 35 -7.23 1.74 8.18
CA THR A 35 -8.21 2.59 7.52
C THR A 35 -8.42 2.13 6.07
N GLU A 36 -9.66 1.81 5.73
CA GLU A 36 -10.04 1.51 4.35
C GLU A 36 -10.04 2.79 3.51
N LEU A 37 -9.32 2.76 2.39
CA LEU A 37 -9.36 3.80 1.39
C LEU A 37 -10.42 3.44 0.35
N TRP A 38 -11.22 4.43 -0.04
CA TRP A 38 -12.22 4.22 -1.07
C TRP A 38 -11.57 4.30 -2.47
N TRP A 39 -11.76 3.25 -3.27
CA TRP A 39 -11.14 3.09 -4.59
C TRP A 39 -12.15 3.25 -5.74
N ILE A 40 -11.76 3.97 -6.80
CA ILE A 40 -12.52 4.21 -8.04
C ILE A 40 -11.66 3.89 -9.27
N GLU A 41 -12.28 3.67 -10.43
CA GLU A 41 -11.54 3.32 -11.66
C GLU A 41 -10.94 4.54 -12.38
N GLN A 42 -11.54 5.72 -12.19
CA GLN A 42 -11.18 6.94 -12.91
C GLN A 42 -10.22 7.82 -12.08
N SER A 43 -9.20 8.35 -12.75
CA SER A 43 -8.24 9.29 -12.14
C SER A 43 -8.72 10.74 -12.28
N LEU A 44 -8.10 11.66 -11.53
CA LEU A 44 -8.25 13.11 -11.74
C LEU A 44 -7.64 13.65 -13.06
N GLY A 45 -7.02 12.78 -13.86
CA GLY A 45 -6.35 13.14 -15.11
C GLY A 45 -4.86 12.83 -15.09
N ARG A 46 -4.11 13.48 -15.98
CA ARG A 46 -2.66 13.24 -16.11
C ARG A 46 -1.92 13.74 -14.86
N GLY A 47 -1.05 12.90 -14.32
CA GLY A 47 -0.22 13.21 -13.18
C GLY A 47 1.17 12.60 -13.27
N ARG A 48 2.08 13.06 -12.41
CA ARG A 48 3.44 12.53 -12.30
C ARG A 48 3.54 11.65 -11.05
N VAL A 49 4.08 10.44 -11.19
CA VAL A 49 4.43 9.59 -10.05
C VAL A 49 5.57 10.26 -9.27
N VAL A 50 5.40 10.40 -7.96
CA VAL A 50 6.40 11.01 -7.06
C VAL A 50 6.93 10.04 -6.00
N ALA A 51 6.22 8.94 -5.75
CA ALA A 51 6.68 7.80 -4.94
C ALA A 51 5.97 6.53 -5.42
N HIS A 52 6.57 5.36 -5.18
CA HIS A 52 6.01 4.07 -5.57
C HIS A 52 6.53 2.94 -4.65
N THR A 53 5.83 1.80 -4.62
CA THR A 53 6.27 0.57 -3.95
C THR A 53 6.98 -0.39 -4.91
N CYS A 54 7.73 -1.39 -4.42
CA CYS A 54 8.21 -2.51 -5.28
C CYS A 54 7.00 -3.16 -5.97
N ALA A 55 7.23 -3.69 -7.16
CA ALA A 55 6.23 -4.35 -7.98
C ALA A 55 6.31 -5.88 -7.90
N CYS A 56 7.13 -6.44 -6.99
CA CYS A 56 7.23 -7.89 -6.77
C CYS A 56 5.96 -8.48 -6.14
N GLN A 57 5.17 -7.66 -5.44
CA GLN A 57 3.93 -8.10 -4.80
C GLN A 57 2.73 -8.02 -5.75
N MET A 58 1.70 -8.80 -5.44
CA MET A 58 0.40 -8.81 -6.15
C MET A 58 -0.29 -7.45 -6.23
N THR A 59 0.07 -6.51 -5.35
CA THR A 59 -0.44 -5.15 -5.34
C THR A 59 0.71 -4.18 -5.19
N SER A 60 0.78 -3.20 -6.09
CA SER A 60 1.70 -2.08 -6.01
C SER A 60 0.95 -0.76 -5.95
N TYR A 61 1.58 0.24 -5.35
CA TYR A 61 1.01 1.55 -5.15
C TYR A 61 1.94 2.63 -5.69
N GLU A 62 1.34 3.69 -6.22
CA GLU A 62 2.04 4.89 -6.67
C GLU A 62 1.35 6.12 -6.08
N LEU A 63 2.13 7.03 -5.52
CA LEU A 63 1.67 8.37 -5.16
C LEU A 63 1.82 9.27 -6.37
N VAL A 64 0.70 9.74 -6.90
CA VAL A 64 0.63 10.52 -8.14
C VAL A 64 0.26 11.97 -7.80
N ARG A 65 1.05 12.92 -8.32
CA ARG A 65 0.78 14.37 -8.24
C ARG A 65 0.04 14.84 -9.48
N CYS A 66 -1.15 15.40 -9.31
CA CYS A 66 -2.00 15.97 -10.36
C CYS A 66 -2.31 17.43 -10.01
N GLY A 67 -1.76 18.41 -10.74
CA GLY A 67 -2.13 19.83 -10.56
C GLY A 67 -2.00 20.40 -9.13
N GLY A 68 -1.08 19.89 -8.31
CA GLY A 68 -0.89 20.33 -6.92
C GLY A 68 -1.70 19.56 -5.86
N VAL A 69 -2.54 18.62 -6.29
CA VAL A 69 -3.13 17.58 -5.42
C VAL A 69 -2.48 16.23 -5.68
N TYR A 70 -2.76 15.29 -4.79
CA TYR A 70 -2.17 13.95 -4.81
C TYR A 70 -3.25 12.88 -4.68
N GLN A 71 -3.05 11.78 -5.39
CA GLN A 71 -3.94 10.63 -5.41
C GLN A 71 -3.08 9.36 -5.39
N PHE A 72 -3.57 8.28 -4.78
CA PHE A 72 -2.92 6.97 -4.97
C PHE A 72 -3.45 6.30 -6.21
N ARG A 73 -2.55 5.67 -6.96
CA ARG A 73 -2.86 4.64 -7.95
C ARG A 73 -2.50 3.29 -7.36
N ARG A 74 -3.45 2.37 -7.32
CA ARG A 74 -3.24 0.96 -6.98
C ARG A 74 -3.24 0.16 -8.26
N ARG A 75 -2.19 -0.63 -8.47
CA ARG A 75 -2.15 -1.66 -9.50
C ARG A 75 -2.22 -3.02 -8.81
N ALA A 76 -3.19 -3.83 -9.21
CA ALA A 76 -3.37 -5.18 -8.70
C ALA A 76 -3.31 -6.17 -9.87
N LEU A 77 -2.86 -7.40 -9.59
CA LEU A 77 -3.06 -8.48 -10.54
C LEU A 77 -4.56 -8.60 -10.84
N ALA A 78 -4.91 -8.78 -12.13
CA ALA A 78 -6.29 -8.93 -12.54
C ALA A 78 -6.94 -10.11 -11.80
N ARG A 79 -8.02 -9.83 -11.07
CA ARG A 79 -8.85 -10.83 -10.38
C ARG A 79 -10.30 -10.51 -10.65
N ARG A 80 -11.18 -11.51 -10.50
CA ARG A 80 -12.62 -11.30 -10.58
C ARG A 80 -13.00 -10.21 -9.57
N ASP A 81 -13.74 -9.20 -10.03
CA ASP A 81 -14.23 -8.06 -9.23
C ASP A 81 -13.16 -7.09 -8.68
N VAL A 82 -11.88 -7.22 -9.09
CA VAL A 82 -10.83 -6.25 -8.75
C VAL A 82 -10.28 -5.61 -10.03
N PRO A 83 -10.50 -4.31 -10.26
CA PRO A 83 -9.95 -3.65 -11.42
C PRO A 83 -8.41 -3.64 -11.35
N PRO A 84 -7.71 -3.92 -12.47
CA PRO A 84 -6.25 -4.00 -12.49
C PRO A 84 -5.58 -2.66 -12.14
N VAL A 85 -6.29 -1.56 -12.36
CA VAL A 85 -5.88 -0.21 -11.95
C VAL A 85 -7.05 0.46 -11.25
N SER A 86 -6.79 1.05 -10.08
CA SER A 86 -7.74 1.84 -9.32
C SER A 86 -7.07 3.04 -8.66
N TRP A 87 -7.86 4.00 -8.23
CA TRP A 87 -7.42 5.27 -7.70
C TRP A 87 -8.18 5.59 -6.42
N THR A 88 -7.58 6.34 -5.49
CA THR A 88 -8.33 6.81 -4.34
C THR A 88 -9.38 7.83 -4.76
N ALA A 89 -10.63 7.66 -4.33
CA ALA A 89 -11.70 8.61 -4.60
C ALA A 89 -11.40 9.99 -3.99
N ARG A 90 -10.76 9.99 -2.81
CA ARG A 90 -10.27 11.20 -2.16
C ARG A 90 -8.91 11.62 -2.72
N TRP A 91 -8.71 12.92 -2.75
CA TRP A 91 -7.43 13.58 -3.04
C TRP A 91 -6.98 14.42 -1.86
N TRP A 92 -5.68 14.64 -1.81
CA TRP A 92 -5.04 15.31 -0.68
C TRP A 92 -4.06 16.38 -1.13
N ARG A 93 -3.84 17.36 -0.26
CA ARG A 93 -2.67 18.24 -0.35
C ARG A 93 -1.41 17.47 0.03
N ARG A 94 -0.25 18.04 -0.29
CA ARG A 94 1.06 17.36 -0.16
C ARG A 94 1.25 16.67 1.19
N GLU A 95 1.19 17.42 2.29
CA GLU A 95 1.50 16.85 3.62
C GLU A 95 0.58 15.69 4.02
N GLU A 96 -0.73 15.86 3.83
CA GLU A 96 -1.71 14.82 4.12
C GLU A 96 -1.50 13.58 3.22
N ALA A 97 -1.16 13.78 1.94
CA ALA A 97 -0.87 12.69 1.01
C ALA A 97 0.35 11.86 1.45
N TYR A 98 1.43 12.53 1.89
CA TYR A 98 2.61 11.83 2.41
C TYR A 98 2.34 11.17 3.78
N ALA A 99 1.43 11.70 4.59
CA ALA A 99 0.99 11.03 5.81
C ALA A 99 0.22 9.75 5.51
N TRP A 100 -0.71 9.79 4.54
CA TRP A 100 -1.39 8.58 4.04
C TRP A 100 -0.41 7.59 3.41
N TRP A 101 0.60 8.08 2.70
CA TRP A 101 1.62 7.22 2.09
C TRP A 101 2.38 6.41 3.14
N ARG A 102 2.81 7.07 4.23
CA ARG A 102 3.46 6.38 5.36
C ARG A 102 2.53 5.36 6.03
N ARG A 103 1.24 5.70 6.21
CA ARG A 103 0.24 4.78 6.77
C ARG A 103 0.05 3.56 5.88
N LEU A 104 -0.04 3.75 4.57
CA LEU A 104 -0.14 2.67 3.59
C LEU A 104 1.07 1.74 3.66
N LEU A 105 2.29 2.31 3.67
CA LEU A 105 3.52 1.52 3.80
C LEU A 105 3.59 0.75 5.13
N ALA A 106 3.05 1.31 6.21
CA ALA A 106 3.00 0.67 7.52
C ALA A 106 1.84 -0.33 7.70
N GLY A 107 1.01 -0.55 6.68
CA GLY A 107 -0.18 -1.40 6.75
C GLY A 107 -1.33 -0.79 7.55
N GLN A 108 -1.28 0.51 7.86
CA GLN A 108 -2.31 1.23 8.61
C GLN A 108 -3.42 1.79 7.71
N ALA A 109 -3.27 1.73 6.39
CA ALA A 109 -4.28 2.11 5.41
C ALA A 109 -4.25 1.15 4.20
N ARG A 110 -5.38 0.92 3.53
CA ARG A 110 -5.45 -0.03 2.40
C ARG A 110 -6.41 0.36 1.29
#